data_AF-A0A8T6HH23-F1
#
_entry.id   AF-A0A8T6HH23-F1
#
_cell.length_a   1.000
_cell.length_b   1.000
_cell.length_c   1.000
_cell.angle_alpha   90.00
_cell.angle_beta   90.00
_cell.angle_gamma   90.00
#
_symmetry.space_group_name_H-M   'P 1'
#
loop_
_entity.id
_entity.type
_entity.pdbx_description
1 polymer ?
#
loop_
_entity_poly.entity_id
_entity_poly.type
_entity_poly.pdbx_seq_one_letter_code
_entity_poly.pdbx_strand_id
1 'polypeptide(L)'
;MPASSREWTDAELGLARLAIALGGLAVGGSLTIDEQRLAGSAAIGPSPSRDEVRETADAVCAGGDPLGDRLVAARLRLQRRALGQILTPMSITRPMVDWVLDRSVTRVVDAGCGSGRFTFEVARRSGAEIIAVDSDPLATLLTRGGLAALGGIPQVRVLNADYLRLSLPGHDGCTAFIGNPPYVRHHELASEVKAWGRDASGRVGTPFSGLAGLHAHFFLATALHGQQGDVGCFVTSSEWLDVNYGEMVRSLLLDGLGGHSVHILQATETPFDGAVTTAVVTCFEVGKRPGSMQMREVGEVASLAPLQGGQTVARDRLEQARRWIPLLRSASAVPDGYVELGEICRVHRGQVTGSNATWVVPADADTPVPERYLLPSVTRARELIDADNRLESTAELRRVIDLPADLDELDAEERPGVEAFLDSARAAGVPDGYVARNRRAWWSVGLREPAPLLATYMARRPPAFVRNVAGARHINIAHGIYPREPLQGRALDRLAEALRTAVRPEMGRTYAGGLVKFEPREMERIPVPSVERLLED
;
A
#
# COMPACT_ATOMS: atom_id res chain seq x y z
N MET A 1 -18.62 8.68 -3.66
CA MET A 1 -19.74 9.64 -3.61
C MET A 1 -20.54 9.50 -4.89
N PRO A 2 -21.88 9.59 -4.89
CA PRO A 2 -22.63 9.73 -6.13
C PRO A 2 -22.14 10.98 -6.87
N ALA A 3 -21.96 10.89 -8.19
CA ALA A 3 -21.40 11.96 -9.02
C ALA A 3 -22.29 13.23 -9.11
N SER A 4 -23.47 13.22 -8.47
CA SER A 4 -24.50 14.25 -8.59
C SER A 4 -24.20 15.59 -7.91
N SER A 5 -23.06 15.76 -7.23
CA SER A 5 -22.67 17.02 -6.58
C SER A 5 -21.22 17.45 -6.86
N ARG A 6 -20.59 16.89 -7.89
CA ARG A 6 -19.20 17.22 -8.21
C ARG A 6 -19.13 18.50 -9.04
N GLU A 7 -18.51 19.54 -8.49
CA GLU A 7 -18.11 20.70 -9.27
C GLU A 7 -16.89 20.36 -10.13
N TRP A 8 -16.97 20.66 -11.43
CA TRP A 8 -15.90 20.43 -12.38
C TRP A 8 -15.01 21.67 -12.49
N THR A 9 -13.70 21.47 -12.45
CA THR A 9 -12.74 22.55 -12.72
C THR A 9 -12.72 22.92 -14.21
N ASP A 10 -12.29 24.15 -14.54
CA ASP A 10 -12.14 24.56 -15.94
C ASP A 10 -11.17 23.65 -16.73
N ALA A 11 -10.14 23.13 -16.07
CA ALA A 11 -9.20 22.18 -16.66
C ALA A 11 -9.87 20.84 -17.00
N GLU A 12 -10.69 20.30 -16.10
CA GLU A 12 -11.47 19.08 -16.35
C GLU A 12 -12.52 19.29 -17.46
N LEU A 13 -13.20 20.43 -17.46
CA LEU A 13 -14.14 20.78 -18.52
C LEU A 13 -13.43 20.97 -19.88
N GLY A 14 -12.21 21.52 -19.89
CA GLY A 14 -11.37 21.61 -21.08
C GLY A 14 -11.03 20.24 -21.66
N LEU A 15 -10.71 19.28 -20.79
CA LEU A 15 -10.48 17.89 -21.19
C LEU A 15 -11.74 17.22 -21.75
N ALA A 16 -12.88 17.42 -21.10
CA ALA A 16 -14.16 16.94 -21.60
C ALA A 16 -14.46 17.51 -23.00
N ARG A 17 -14.24 18.82 -23.21
CA ARG A 17 -14.39 19.46 -24.52
C ARG A 17 -13.48 18.85 -25.58
N LEU A 18 -12.22 18.56 -25.25
CA LEU A 18 -11.28 17.90 -26.16
C LEU A 18 -11.77 16.50 -26.56
N ALA A 19 -12.20 15.68 -25.60
CA ALA A 19 -12.74 14.36 -25.88
C ALA A 19 -14.03 14.41 -26.73
N ILE A 20 -14.89 15.40 -26.50
CA ILE A 20 -16.08 15.65 -27.31
C ILE A 20 -15.68 16.04 -28.75
N ALA A 21 -14.73 16.95 -28.91
CA ALA A 21 -14.26 17.42 -30.20
C ALA A 21 -13.55 16.33 -31.02
N LEU A 22 -12.94 15.33 -30.36
CA LEU A 22 -12.43 14.11 -31.00
C LEU A 22 -13.55 13.20 -31.53
N GLY A 23 -14.81 13.42 -31.13
CA GLY A 23 -15.96 12.60 -31.52
C GLY A 23 -16.43 11.61 -30.45
N GLY A 24 -15.98 11.77 -29.19
CA GLY A 24 -16.26 10.82 -28.11
C GLY A 24 -17.75 10.57 -27.81
N LEU A 25 -18.65 11.51 -28.14
CA LEU A 25 -20.09 11.33 -27.93
C LEU A 25 -20.73 10.32 -28.90
N ALA A 26 -20.05 9.99 -30.00
CA ALA A 26 -20.58 9.13 -31.06
C ALA A 26 -20.13 7.66 -30.97
N VAL A 27 -19.27 7.31 -30.00
CA VAL A 27 -18.62 5.99 -29.90
C VAL A 27 -18.75 5.39 -28.50
N GLY A 28 -18.58 4.07 -28.40
CA GLY A 28 -18.56 3.36 -27.11
C GLY A 28 -19.94 3.08 -26.48
N GLY A 29 -21.04 3.27 -27.22
CA GLY A 29 -22.41 3.06 -26.71
C GLY A 29 -23.03 4.29 -26.03
N SER A 30 -24.20 4.13 -25.43
CA SER A 30 -24.98 5.23 -24.84
C SER A 30 -24.32 5.87 -23.63
N LEU A 31 -24.45 7.20 -23.51
CA LEU A 31 -23.99 7.97 -22.36
C LEU A 31 -24.95 7.85 -21.18
N THR A 32 -24.38 7.73 -19.97
CA THR A 32 -25.12 7.85 -18.72
C THR A 32 -25.56 9.29 -18.44
N ILE A 33 -26.46 9.47 -17.46
CA ILE A 33 -26.91 10.81 -17.04
C ILE A 33 -25.72 11.67 -16.57
N ASP A 34 -24.75 11.10 -15.87
CA ASP A 34 -23.60 11.85 -15.36
C ASP A 34 -22.63 12.25 -16.48
N GLU A 35 -22.41 11.38 -17.48
CA GLU A 35 -21.70 11.73 -18.70
C GLU A 35 -22.42 12.83 -19.50
N GLN A 36 -23.76 12.75 -19.63
CA GLN A 36 -24.55 13.77 -20.33
C GLN A 36 -24.49 15.13 -19.62
N ARG A 37 -24.56 15.15 -18.28
CA ARG A 37 -24.39 16.37 -17.48
C ARG A 37 -23.00 16.98 -17.68
N LEU A 38 -21.94 16.16 -17.61
CA LEU A 38 -20.57 16.62 -17.86
C LEU A 38 -20.43 17.20 -19.27
N ALA A 39 -20.97 16.54 -20.29
CA ALA A 39 -20.94 17.03 -21.66
C ALA A 39 -21.70 18.38 -21.81
N GLY A 40 -22.85 18.51 -21.15
CA GLY A 40 -23.61 19.76 -21.08
C GLY A 40 -22.83 20.90 -20.42
N SER A 41 -22.19 20.64 -19.27
CA SER A 41 -21.31 21.62 -18.61
C SER A 41 -20.11 22.00 -19.47
N ALA A 42 -19.51 21.02 -20.16
CA ALA A 42 -18.35 21.24 -21.02
C ALA A 42 -18.68 22.16 -22.21
N ALA A 43 -19.89 22.08 -22.75
CA ALA A 43 -20.35 22.83 -23.92
C ALA A 43 -20.43 24.37 -23.73
N ILE A 44 -20.39 24.87 -22.48
CA ILE A 44 -20.45 26.30 -22.18
C ILE A 44 -19.11 27.02 -22.47
N GLY A 45 -17.99 26.29 -22.43
CA GLY A 45 -16.65 26.84 -22.63
C GLY A 45 -16.20 26.89 -24.09
N PRO A 46 -15.04 27.54 -24.37
CA PRO A 46 -14.50 27.64 -25.71
C PRO A 46 -14.11 26.27 -26.27
N SER A 47 -14.42 26.02 -27.54
CA SER A 47 -14.00 24.81 -28.25
C SER A 47 -12.48 24.71 -28.35
N PRO A 48 -11.90 23.50 -28.26
CA PRO A 48 -10.49 23.28 -28.51
C PRO A 48 -10.14 23.63 -29.96
N SER A 49 -8.89 24.01 -30.20
CA SER A 49 -8.42 24.35 -31.55
C SER A 49 -8.37 23.12 -32.45
N ARG A 50 -8.48 23.31 -33.77
CA ARG A 50 -8.36 22.19 -34.73
C ARG A 50 -7.00 21.50 -34.65
N ASP A 51 -5.93 22.28 -34.42
CA ASP A 51 -4.58 21.74 -34.28
C ASP A 51 -4.45 20.88 -33.01
N GLU A 52 -5.00 21.35 -31.88
CA GLU A 52 -5.00 20.57 -30.63
C GLU A 52 -5.76 19.24 -30.76
N VAL A 53 -6.92 19.25 -31.44
CA VAL A 53 -7.69 18.03 -31.72
C VAL A 53 -6.88 17.08 -32.60
N ARG A 54 -6.27 17.59 -33.68
CA ARG A 54 -5.44 16.78 -34.61
C ARG A 54 -4.22 16.19 -33.90
N GLU A 55 -3.44 17.00 -33.18
CA GLU A 55 -2.25 16.55 -32.46
C GLU A 55 -2.59 15.49 -31.40
N THR A 56 -3.70 15.69 -30.69
CA THR A 56 -4.19 14.69 -29.72
C THR A 56 -4.56 13.39 -30.42
N ALA A 57 -5.26 13.46 -31.55
CA ALA A 57 -5.61 12.27 -32.33
C ALA A 57 -4.38 11.54 -32.87
N ASP A 58 -3.42 12.26 -33.44
CA ASP A 58 -2.16 11.71 -33.96
C ASP A 58 -1.35 11.02 -32.86
N ALA A 59 -1.26 11.63 -31.68
CA ALA A 59 -0.58 11.05 -30.53
C ALA A 59 -1.29 9.78 -30.01
N VAL A 60 -2.63 9.76 -29.99
CA VAL A 60 -3.39 8.53 -29.69
C VAL A 60 -3.13 7.46 -30.74
N CYS A 61 -3.16 7.79 -32.03
CA CYS A 61 -2.88 6.85 -33.12
C CYS A 61 -1.45 6.27 -33.04
N ALA A 62 -0.47 7.07 -32.60
CA ALA A 62 0.91 6.64 -32.37
C ALA A 62 1.09 5.75 -31.12
N GLY A 63 0.03 5.49 -30.35
CA GLY A 63 0.05 4.64 -29.15
C GLY A 63 0.31 5.39 -27.84
N GLY A 64 0.27 6.73 -27.86
CA GLY A 64 0.31 7.57 -26.66
C GLY A 64 -1.04 7.64 -25.93
N ASP A 65 -1.04 8.27 -24.75
CA ASP A 65 -2.25 8.59 -23.99
C ASP A 65 -2.24 10.07 -23.53
N PRO A 66 -2.29 11.02 -24.48
CA PRO A 66 -2.26 12.45 -24.17
C PRO A 66 -3.45 12.91 -23.32
N LEU A 67 -4.59 12.20 -23.40
CA LEU A 67 -5.77 12.49 -22.58
C LEU A 67 -5.54 12.09 -21.12
N GLY A 68 -4.96 10.92 -20.87
CA GLY A 68 -4.55 10.47 -19.53
C GLY A 68 -3.48 11.38 -18.91
N ASP A 69 -2.46 11.76 -19.69
CA ASP A 69 -1.39 12.65 -19.22
C ASP A 69 -1.96 14.02 -18.79
N ARG A 70 -2.86 14.58 -19.60
CA ARG A 70 -3.55 15.84 -19.27
C ARG A 70 -4.52 15.69 -18.11
N LEU A 71 -5.20 14.55 -17.95
CA LEU A 71 -6.05 14.28 -16.78
C LEU A 71 -5.25 14.32 -15.48
N VAL A 72 -4.06 13.69 -15.48
CA VAL A 72 -3.15 13.73 -14.33
C VAL A 72 -2.73 15.16 -14.05
N ALA A 73 -2.42 15.96 -15.07
CA ALA A 73 -2.05 17.37 -14.92
C ALA A 73 -3.19 18.25 -14.40
N ALA A 74 -4.43 18.01 -14.86
CA ALA A 74 -5.61 18.80 -14.50
C ALA A 74 -6.06 18.60 -13.05
N ARG A 75 -5.77 17.44 -12.44
CA ARG A 75 -6.19 17.12 -11.07
C ARG A 75 -5.08 17.33 -10.06
N LEU A 76 -5.42 18.04 -8.98
CA LEU A 76 -4.51 18.19 -7.83
C LEU A 76 -4.21 16.82 -7.20
N ARG A 77 -3.04 16.68 -6.57
CA ARG A 77 -2.62 15.43 -5.91
C ARG A 77 -3.66 14.86 -4.94
N LEU A 78 -4.37 15.72 -4.20
CA LEU A 78 -5.43 15.29 -3.26
C LEU A 78 -6.62 14.65 -3.98
N GLN A 79 -7.06 15.23 -5.10
CA GLN A 79 -8.16 14.68 -5.91
C GLN A 79 -7.76 13.34 -6.52
N ARG A 80 -6.53 13.22 -7.04
CA ARG A 80 -6.02 11.96 -7.59
C ARG A 80 -5.98 10.85 -6.54
N ARG A 81 -5.55 11.17 -5.31
CA ARG A 81 -5.55 10.23 -4.17
C ARG A 81 -6.95 9.77 -3.80
N ALA A 82 -7.91 10.69 -3.71
CA ALA A 82 -9.29 10.34 -3.37
C ALA A 82 -9.96 9.40 -4.38
N LEU A 83 -9.60 9.52 -5.67
CA LEU A 83 -10.09 8.63 -6.73
C LEU A 83 -9.21 7.38 -6.93
N GLY A 84 -8.06 7.29 -6.24
CA GLY A 84 -7.08 6.23 -6.44
C GLY A 84 -6.52 6.15 -7.85
N GLN A 85 -6.58 7.24 -8.62
CA GLN A 85 -6.24 7.26 -10.04
C GLN A 85 -4.73 7.27 -10.26
N ILE A 86 -4.28 6.27 -11.00
CA ILE A 86 -2.89 6.03 -11.31
C ILE A 86 -2.79 5.62 -12.78
N LEU A 87 -2.04 6.40 -13.56
CA LEU A 87 -1.79 6.08 -14.96
C LEU A 87 -0.75 4.95 -15.05
N THR A 88 -1.13 3.85 -15.70
CA THR A 88 -0.25 2.67 -15.86
C THR A 88 0.72 2.88 -17.02
N PRO A 89 2.05 2.85 -16.83
CA PRO A 89 3.02 3.02 -17.91
C PRO A 89 2.96 1.88 -18.93
N MET A 90 3.30 2.15 -20.20
CA MET A 90 3.25 1.15 -21.27
C MET A 90 4.16 -0.06 -21.05
N SER A 91 5.23 0.11 -20.27
CA SER A 91 6.12 -0.97 -19.83
C SER A 91 5.45 -1.96 -18.87
N ILE A 92 4.32 -1.59 -18.26
CA ILE A 92 3.45 -2.49 -17.48
C ILE A 92 2.23 -2.91 -18.32
N THR A 93 1.63 -1.98 -19.05
CA THR A 93 0.44 -2.25 -19.87
C THR A 93 0.68 -3.34 -20.91
N ARG A 94 1.78 -3.25 -21.68
CA ARG A 94 2.05 -4.19 -22.78
C ARG A 94 2.25 -5.62 -22.28
N PRO A 95 3.10 -5.91 -21.27
CA PRO A 95 3.24 -7.28 -20.75
C PRO A 95 1.94 -7.88 -20.22
N MET A 96 1.06 -7.07 -19.62
CA MET A 96 -0.25 -7.53 -19.15
C MET A 96 -1.18 -7.87 -20.32
N VAL A 97 -1.20 -7.03 -21.36
CA VAL A 97 -2.01 -7.29 -22.57
C VAL A 97 -1.46 -8.49 -23.35
N ASP A 98 -0.14 -8.62 -23.49
CA ASP A 98 0.51 -9.79 -24.11
C ASP A 98 0.07 -11.06 -23.40
N TRP A 99 0.19 -11.09 -22.07
CA TRP A 99 -0.22 -12.24 -21.27
C TRP A 99 -1.70 -12.55 -21.50
N VAL A 100 -2.60 -11.57 -21.48
CA VAL A 100 -4.04 -11.82 -21.70
C VAL A 100 -4.33 -12.35 -23.11
N LEU A 101 -3.79 -11.72 -24.15
CA LEU A 101 -4.09 -12.06 -25.55
C LEU A 101 -3.54 -13.44 -25.96
N ASP A 102 -2.49 -13.92 -25.29
CA ASP A 102 -1.95 -15.27 -25.47
C ASP A 102 -2.90 -16.40 -25.01
N ARG A 103 -4.04 -16.10 -24.37
CA ARG A 103 -5.05 -17.09 -23.93
C ARG A 103 -6.27 -17.21 -24.84
N SER A 104 -6.18 -16.78 -26.10
CA SER A 104 -7.27 -16.89 -27.09
C SER A 104 -8.60 -16.29 -26.59
N VAL A 105 -8.51 -15.13 -25.95
CA VAL A 105 -9.65 -14.46 -25.31
C VAL A 105 -10.60 -13.89 -26.35
N THR A 106 -11.91 -13.98 -26.08
CA THR A 106 -12.97 -13.53 -26.98
C THR A 106 -13.67 -12.27 -26.48
N ARG A 107 -13.56 -11.99 -25.17
CA ARG A 107 -13.95 -10.74 -24.53
C ARG A 107 -12.86 -10.25 -23.59
N VAL A 108 -12.68 -8.94 -23.48
CA VAL A 108 -11.83 -8.29 -22.49
C VAL A 108 -12.65 -7.26 -21.71
N VAL A 109 -12.53 -7.30 -20.38
CA VAL A 109 -13.12 -6.32 -19.46
C VAL A 109 -11.97 -5.50 -18.87
N ASP A 110 -11.92 -4.22 -19.21
CA ASP A 110 -10.97 -3.23 -18.65
C ASP A 110 -11.59 -2.63 -17.37
N ALA A 111 -11.21 -3.18 -16.23
CA ALA A 111 -11.78 -2.90 -14.92
C ALA A 111 -11.11 -1.65 -14.30
N GLY A 112 -11.81 -0.52 -14.34
CA GLY A 112 -11.24 0.79 -13.98
C GLY A 112 -10.41 1.35 -15.12
N CYS A 113 -11.03 1.50 -16.30
CA CYS A 113 -10.31 1.77 -17.55
C CYS A 113 -9.57 3.12 -17.58
N GLY A 114 -9.93 4.06 -16.71
CA GLY A 114 -9.30 5.38 -16.67
C GLY A 114 -9.45 6.09 -18.02
N SER A 115 -8.33 6.54 -18.59
CA SER A 115 -8.25 7.14 -19.93
C SER A 115 -8.26 6.11 -21.08
N GLY A 116 -8.30 4.81 -20.79
CA GLY A 116 -8.48 3.75 -21.79
C GLY A 116 -7.19 3.06 -22.24
N ARG A 117 -6.07 3.19 -21.51
CA ARG A 117 -4.76 2.70 -21.98
C ARG A 117 -4.73 1.18 -22.25
N PHE A 118 -5.33 0.35 -21.38
CA PHE A 118 -5.48 -1.10 -21.66
C PHE A 118 -6.47 -1.33 -22.81
N THR A 119 -7.64 -0.67 -22.76
CA THR A 119 -8.66 -0.72 -23.83
C THR A 119 -8.05 -0.48 -25.22
N PHE A 120 -7.25 0.57 -25.42
CA PHE A 120 -6.66 0.89 -26.72
C PHE A 120 -5.58 -0.11 -27.14
N GLU A 121 -4.76 -0.58 -26.20
CA GLU A 121 -3.71 -1.57 -26.50
C GLU A 121 -4.33 -2.90 -26.95
N VAL A 122 -5.40 -3.36 -26.29
CA VAL A 122 -6.16 -4.54 -26.71
C VAL A 122 -6.85 -4.31 -28.05
N ALA A 123 -7.54 -3.18 -28.23
CA ALA A 123 -8.33 -2.90 -29.43
C ALA A 123 -7.48 -2.80 -30.71
N ARG A 124 -6.22 -2.37 -30.61
CA ARG A 124 -5.29 -2.33 -31.76
C ARG A 124 -4.80 -3.72 -32.18
N ARG A 125 -4.90 -4.73 -31.32
CA ARG A 125 -4.22 -6.02 -31.47
C ARG A 125 -5.17 -7.21 -31.52
N SER A 126 -6.45 -7.00 -31.23
CA SER A 126 -7.44 -8.05 -31.11
C SER A 126 -8.81 -7.62 -31.65
N GLY A 127 -9.56 -8.59 -32.16
CA GLY A 127 -10.98 -8.46 -32.50
C GLY A 127 -11.94 -8.82 -31.37
N ALA A 128 -11.44 -9.07 -30.15
CA ALA A 128 -12.26 -9.40 -29.00
C ALA A 128 -13.27 -8.29 -28.66
N GLU A 129 -14.42 -8.66 -28.12
CA GLU A 129 -15.35 -7.69 -27.52
C GLU A 129 -14.65 -7.01 -26.34
N ILE A 130 -14.76 -5.68 -26.21
CA ILE A 130 -14.13 -4.94 -25.12
C ILE A 130 -15.20 -4.19 -24.33
N ILE A 131 -15.22 -4.40 -23.01
CA ILE A 131 -16.05 -3.65 -22.07
C ILE A 131 -15.13 -2.84 -21.16
N ALA A 132 -15.03 -1.55 -21.43
CA ALA A 132 -14.25 -0.60 -20.63
C ALA A 132 -15.15 0.06 -19.58
N VAL A 133 -14.78 -0.05 -18.30
CA VAL A 133 -15.63 0.39 -17.20
C VAL A 133 -14.88 1.33 -16.28
N ASP A 134 -15.44 2.50 -16.00
CA ASP A 134 -14.95 3.39 -14.94
C ASP A 134 -16.11 4.12 -14.27
N SER A 135 -15.97 4.38 -12.96
CA SER A 135 -16.97 5.14 -12.20
C SER A 135 -16.87 6.65 -12.43
N ASP A 136 -15.74 7.15 -12.93
CA ASP A 136 -15.52 8.56 -13.21
C ASP A 136 -16.01 8.94 -14.63
N PRO A 137 -17.06 9.77 -14.77
CA PRO A 137 -17.62 10.11 -16.08
C PRO A 137 -16.65 10.91 -16.96
N LEU A 138 -15.66 11.61 -16.37
CA LEU A 138 -14.61 12.22 -17.17
C LEU A 138 -13.69 11.16 -17.77
N ALA A 139 -13.29 10.16 -16.98
CA ALA A 139 -12.43 9.07 -17.44
C ALA A 139 -13.08 8.29 -18.60
N THR A 140 -14.36 7.94 -18.48
CA THR A 140 -15.09 7.27 -19.56
C THR A 140 -15.23 8.16 -20.80
N LEU A 141 -15.48 9.46 -20.62
CA LEU A 141 -15.53 10.40 -21.75
C LEU A 141 -14.17 10.52 -22.46
N LEU A 142 -13.06 10.54 -21.71
CA LEU A 142 -11.70 10.51 -22.28
C LEU A 142 -11.43 9.21 -23.03
N THR A 143 -11.82 8.05 -22.47
CA THR A 143 -11.73 6.75 -23.15
C THR A 143 -12.46 6.80 -24.49
N ARG A 144 -13.70 7.34 -24.52
CA ARG A 144 -14.47 7.51 -25.76
C ARG A 144 -13.78 8.46 -26.76
N GLY A 145 -13.20 9.56 -26.30
CA GLY A 145 -12.44 10.48 -27.13
C GLY A 145 -11.25 9.79 -27.81
N GLY A 146 -10.50 8.98 -27.07
CA GLY A 146 -9.41 8.16 -27.63
C GLY A 146 -9.91 7.10 -28.62
N LEU A 147 -11.06 6.45 -28.36
CA LEU A 147 -11.67 5.52 -29.33
C LEU A 147 -12.07 6.22 -30.63
N ALA A 148 -12.63 7.42 -30.54
CA ALA A 148 -13.01 8.21 -31.70
C ALA A 148 -11.78 8.63 -32.52
N ALA A 149 -10.69 9.00 -31.85
CA ALA A 149 -9.40 9.27 -32.50
C ALA A 149 -8.85 8.06 -33.28
N LEU A 150 -9.10 6.84 -32.80
CA LEU A 150 -8.75 5.59 -33.49
C LEU A 150 -9.71 5.22 -34.63
N GLY A 151 -10.61 6.12 -35.03
CA GLY A 151 -11.58 5.91 -36.10
C GLY A 151 -12.89 5.24 -35.65
N GLY A 152 -13.08 5.06 -34.34
CA GLY A 152 -14.19 4.31 -33.77
C GLY A 152 -13.99 2.80 -33.91
N ILE A 153 -14.18 2.07 -32.81
CA ILE A 153 -13.95 0.62 -32.76
C ILE A 153 -15.27 -0.06 -32.33
N PRO A 154 -16.02 -0.65 -33.27
CA PRO A 154 -17.39 -1.13 -33.01
C PRO A 154 -17.50 -2.17 -31.90
N GLN A 155 -16.45 -2.98 -31.69
CA GLN A 155 -16.42 -4.00 -30.65
C GLN A 155 -16.14 -3.46 -29.24
N VAL A 156 -15.92 -2.15 -29.07
CA VAL A 156 -15.67 -1.52 -27.76
C VAL A 156 -16.94 -0.86 -27.22
N ARG A 157 -17.31 -1.21 -25.98
CA ARG A 157 -18.34 -0.53 -25.19
C ARG A 157 -17.68 0.14 -23.99
N VAL A 158 -18.03 1.39 -23.74
CA VAL A 158 -17.56 2.16 -22.58
C VAL A 158 -18.75 2.37 -21.64
N LEU A 159 -18.59 1.99 -20.37
CA LEU A 159 -19.64 2.04 -19.36
C LEU A 159 -19.19 2.94 -18.20
N ASN A 160 -19.90 4.03 -17.97
CA ASN A 160 -19.77 4.76 -16.72
C ASN A 160 -20.56 4.04 -15.62
N ALA A 161 -19.86 3.22 -14.84
CA ALA A 161 -20.47 2.34 -13.83
C ALA A 161 -19.48 1.96 -12.72
N ASP A 162 -20.02 1.51 -11.59
CA ASP A 162 -19.23 0.90 -10.51
C ASP A 162 -18.93 -0.57 -10.85
N TYR A 163 -17.65 -0.88 -11.10
CA TYR A 163 -17.20 -2.24 -11.41
C TYR A 163 -17.58 -3.27 -10.33
N LEU A 164 -17.63 -2.87 -9.05
CA LEU A 164 -17.99 -3.76 -7.95
C LEU A 164 -19.44 -4.26 -8.05
N ARG A 165 -20.31 -3.47 -8.69
CA ARG A 165 -21.76 -3.71 -8.77
C ARG A 165 -22.25 -3.91 -10.20
N LEU A 166 -21.32 -4.01 -11.15
CA LEU A 166 -21.63 -4.19 -12.55
C LEU A 166 -22.34 -5.53 -12.77
N SER A 167 -23.30 -5.55 -13.70
CA SER A 167 -23.82 -6.81 -14.25
C SER A 167 -23.24 -6.97 -15.64
N LEU A 168 -22.37 -7.96 -15.83
CA LEU A 168 -21.86 -8.29 -17.15
C LEU A 168 -22.89 -9.15 -17.91
N PRO A 169 -23.10 -8.90 -19.21
CA PRO A 169 -23.91 -9.80 -20.03
C PRO A 169 -23.22 -11.17 -20.10
N GLY A 170 -24.01 -12.24 -20.23
CA GLY A 170 -23.47 -13.56 -20.52
C GLY A 170 -22.56 -13.54 -21.75
N HIS A 171 -21.58 -14.44 -21.76
CA HIS A 171 -20.60 -14.55 -22.84
C HIS A 171 -20.27 -16.01 -23.09
N ASP A 172 -20.23 -16.40 -24.36
CA ASP A 172 -19.71 -17.69 -24.76
C ASP A 172 -18.24 -17.55 -25.10
N GLY A 173 -17.37 -18.29 -24.40
CA GLY A 173 -15.92 -18.24 -24.58
C GLY A 173 -15.19 -17.52 -23.44
N CYS A 174 -13.86 -17.41 -23.57
CA CYS A 174 -13.01 -16.88 -22.52
C CYS A 174 -13.10 -15.36 -22.43
N THR A 175 -13.45 -14.86 -21.24
CA THR A 175 -13.34 -13.44 -20.86
C THR A 175 -12.04 -13.21 -20.12
N ALA A 176 -11.34 -12.12 -20.47
CA ALA A 176 -10.20 -11.65 -19.72
C ALA A 176 -10.54 -10.41 -18.89
N PHE A 177 -10.15 -10.40 -17.63
CA PHE A 177 -10.24 -9.23 -16.75
C PHE A 177 -8.87 -8.58 -16.62
N ILE A 178 -8.74 -7.34 -17.11
CA ILE A 178 -7.48 -6.59 -17.09
C ILE A 178 -7.72 -5.22 -16.46
N GLY A 179 -6.70 -4.65 -15.83
CA GLY A 179 -6.82 -3.28 -15.31
C GLY A 179 -5.81 -2.93 -14.24
N ASN A 180 -5.88 -1.67 -13.83
CA ASN A 180 -5.17 -1.11 -12.69
C ASN A 180 -6.19 -0.61 -11.66
N PRO A 181 -6.75 -1.49 -10.81
CA PRO A 181 -7.72 -1.09 -9.80
C PRO A 181 -7.27 0.10 -8.94
N PRO A 182 -8.19 0.95 -8.49
CA PRO A 182 -7.85 2.19 -7.77
C PRO A 182 -7.23 1.94 -6.37
N TYR A 183 -6.26 2.78 -6.01
CA TYR A 183 -5.43 2.66 -4.80
C TYR A 183 -6.02 3.43 -3.60
N VAL A 184 -7.32 3.25 -3.36
CA VAL A 184 -8.03 3.94 -2.26
C VAL A 184 -7.91 3.13 -0.97
N ARG A 185 -7.52 3.79 0.13
CA ARG A 185 -7.27 3.13 1.43
C ARG A 185 -8.58 2.93 2.19
N HIS A 186 -8.63 1.93 3.05
CA HIS A 186 -9.84 1.54 3.78
C HIS A 186 -10.49 2.66 4.61
N HIS A 187 -9.74 3.64 5.12
CA HIS A 187 -10.32 4.75 5.89
C HIS A 187 -11.00 5.79 5.01
N GLU A 188 -10.71 5.80 3.71
CA GLU A 188 -11.35 6.65 2.70
C GLU A 188 -12.57 5.97 2.05
N LEU A 189 -12.73 4.65 2.26
CA LEU A 189 -13.87 3.90 1.74
C LEU A 189 -15.14 4.16 2.55
N ALA A 190 -16.21 4.47 1.83
CA ALA A 190 -17.55 4.60 2.37
C ALA A 190 -18.04 3.29 3.00
N SER A 191 -18.94 3.38 3.98
CA SER A 191 -19.45 2.21 4.72
C SER A 191 -20.14 1.19 3.82
N GLU A 192 -20.78 1.64 2.74
CA GLU A 192 -21.50 0.81 1.77
C GLU A 192 -20.56 -0.05 0.94
N VAL A 193 -19.36 0.44 0.64
CA VAL A 193 -18.32 -0.33 -0.08
C VAL A 193 -17.82 -1.47 0.82
N LYS A 194 -17.59 -1.18 2.10
CA LYS A 194 -17.18 -2.21 3.08
C LYS A 194 -18.29 -3.23 3.35
N ALA A 195 -19.54 -2.79 3.36
CA ALA A 195 -20.70 -3.67 3.49
C ALA A 195 -20.83 -4.59 2.28
N TRP A 196 -20.70 -4.06 1.08
CA TRP A 196 -20.64 -4.85 -0.16
C TRP A 196 -19.51 -5.87 -0.12
N GLY A 197 -18.30 -5.47 0.31
CA GLY A 197 -17.16 -6.38 0.41
C GLY A 197 -17.40 -7.54 1.37
N ARG A 198 -18.06 -7.30 2.52
CA ARG A 198 -18.47 -8.36 3.44
C ARG A 198 -19.45 -9.34 2.79
N ASP A 199 -20.50 -8.84 2.14
CA ASP A 199 -21.49 -9.69 1.47
C ASP A 199 -20.85 -10.53 0.35
N ALA A 200 -20.10 -9.87 -0.53
CA ALA A 200 -19.39 -10.52 -1.63
C ALA A 200 -18.42 -11.60 -1.14
N SER A 201 -17.69 -11.35 -0.04
CA SER A 201 -16.77 -12.34 0.54
C SER A 201 -17.50 -13.57 1.08
N GLY A 202 -18.69 -13.38 1.66
CA GLY A 202 -19.53 -14.48 2.14
C GLY A 202 -20.05 -15.35 0.99
N ARG A 203 -20.39 -14.73 -0.15
CA ARG A 203 -20.83 -15.44 -1.36
C ARG A 203 -19.71 -16.26 -2.02
N VAL A 204 -18.48 -15.75 -2.00
CA VAL A 204 -17.30 -16.43 -2.58
C VAL A 204 -16.63 -17.39 -1.58
N GLY A 205 -16.92 -17.26 -0.27
CA GLY A 205 -16.36 -18.12 0.77
C GLY A 205 -14.95 -17.73 1.21
N THR A 206 -14.63 -16.44 1.26
CA THR A 206 -13.31 -15.93 1.66
C THR A 206 -13.38 -15.06 2.92
N PRO A 207 -12.30 -14.98 3.71
CA PRO A 207 -12.25 -14.07 4.86
C PRO A 207 -12.27 -12.62 4.40
N PHE A 208 -12.90 -11.74 5.18
CA PHE A 208 -12.94 -10.31 4.89
C PHE A 208 -12.49 -9.47 6.08
N SER A 209 -11.73 -8.42 5.77
CA SER A 209 -11.34 -7.39 6.73
C SER A 209 -11.75 -6.03 6.22
N GLY A 210 -12.41 -5.23 7.08
CA GLY A 210 -12.75 -3.84 6.77
C GLY A 210 -11.54 -2.91 6.61
N LEU A 211 -10.32 -3.43 6.76
CA LEU A 211 -9.06 -2.75 6.50
C LEU A 211 -8.57 -2.92 5.04
N ALA A 212 -9.28 -3.69 4.21
CA ALA A 212 -8.94 -3.88 2.80
C ALA A 212 -9.15 -2.61 1.98
N GLY A 213 -8.17 -2.27 1.14
CA GLY A 213 -8.28 -1.18 0.15
C GLY A 213 -9.19 -1.55 -1.04
N LEU A 214 -9.51 -0.57 -1.88
CA LEU A 214 -10.44 -0.77 -3.00
C LEU A 214 -9.90 -1.76 -4.05
N HIS A 215 -8.60 -1.79 -4.31
CA HIS A 215 -7.97 -2.77 -5.19
C HIS A 215 -8.27 -4.23 -4.79
N ALA A 216 -8.38 -4.55 -3.49
CA ALA A 216 -8.73 -5.89 -3.03
C ALA A 216 -10.20 -6.23 -3.31
N HIS A 217 -11.09 -5.24 -3.29
CA HIS A 217 -12.50 -5.40 -3.65
C HIS A 217 -12.67 -5.70 -5.15
N PHE A 218 -11.75 -5.23 -6.00
CA PHE A 218 -11.77 -5.57 -7.43
C PHE A 218 -11.48 -7.05 -7.68
N PHE A 219 -10.52 -7.66 -6.99
CA PHE A 219 -10.31 -9.12 -7.07
C PHE A 219 -11.59 -9.89 -6.66
N LEU A 220 -12.25 -9.44 -5.60
CA LEU A 220 -13.49 -10.05 -5.14
C LEU A 220 -14.63 -9.86 -6.13
N ALA A 221 -14.76 -8.68 -6.74
CA ALA A 221 -15.73 -8.42 -7.81
C ALA A 221 -15.46 -9.32 -9.02
N THR A 222 -14.21 -9.46 -9.44
CA THR A 222 -13.82 -10.36 -10.53
C THR A 222 -14.15 -11.81 -10.23
N ALA A 223 -14.00 -12.26 -8.97
CA ALA A 223 -14.39 -13.61 -8.58
C ALA A 223 -15.92 -13.85 -8.67
N LEU A 224 -16.73 -12.79 -8.58
CA LEU A 224 -18.19 -12.86 -8.80
C LEU A 224 -18.57 -12.73 -10.28
N HIS A 225 -17.77 -12.00 -11.07
CA HIS A 225 -18.02 -11.74 -12.49
C HIS A 225 -17.55 -12.88 -13.40
N GLY A 226 -16.42 -13.49 -13.06
CA GLY A 226 -15.75 -14.48 -13.89
C GLY A 226 -16.40 -15.86 -13.85
N GLN A 227 -16.25 -16.58 -14.95
CA GLN A 227 -16.63 -17.97 -15.10
C GLN A 227 -15.40 -18.87 -15.11
N GLN A 228 -15.60 -20.17 -14.90
CA GLN A 228 -14.50 -21.13 -14.99
C GLN A 228 -13.84 -21.08 -16.38
N GLY A 229 -12.52 -20.93 -16.41
CA GLY A 229 -11.74 -20.80 -17.65
C GLY A 229 -11.52 -19.36 -18.11
N ASP A 230 -12.14 -18.37 -17.47
CA ASP A 230 -11.77 -16.97 -17.66
C ASP A 230 -10.37 -16.71 -17.11
N VAL A 231 -9.75 -15.63 -17.55
CA VAL A 231 -8.40 -15.25 -17.12
C VAL A 231 -8.38 -13.82 -16.62
N GLY A 232 -7.34 -13.44 -15.89
CA GLY A 232 -7.16 -12.05 -15.57
C GLY A 232 -5.75 -11.66 -15.20
N CYS A 233 -5.49 -10.37 -15.36
CA CYS A 233 -4.21 -9.74 -15.13
C CYS A 233 -4.43 -8.36 -14.53
N PHE A 234 -4.20 -8.21 -13.22
CA PHE A 234 -4.33 -6.93 -12.52
C PHE A 234 -2.99 -6.42 -12.03
N VAL A 235 -2.77 -5.11 -12.13
CA VAL A 235 -1.70 -4.42 -11.40
C VAL A 235 -2.30 -3.70 -10.20
N THR A 236 -1.80 -3.99 -9.00
CA THR A 236 -2.32 -3.45 -7.73
C THR A 236 -1.17 -3.09 -6.79
N SER A 237 -1.47 -2.52 -5.62
CA SER A 237 -0.49 -2.37 -4.55
C SER A 237 -0.05 -3.73 -4.01
N SER A 238 1.24 -3.90 -3.72
CA SER A 238 1.77 -5.18 -3.24
C SER A 238 1.49 -5.46 -1.76
N GLU A 239 0.87 -4.52 -1.03
CA GLU A 239 0.64 -4.61 0.42
C GLU A 239 -0.17 -5.84 0.82
N TRP A 240 -1.14 -6.27 0.00
CA TRP A 240 -1.96 -7.45 0.28
C TRP A 240 -1.14 -8.75 0.36
N LEU A 241 0.08 -8.79 -0.17
CA LEU A 241 0.97 -9.94 0.00
C LEU A 241 1.42 -10.12 1.46
N ASP A 242 1.49 -9.05 2.25
CA ASP A 242 2.19 -9.02 3.54
C ASP A 242 1.37 -8.54 4.73
N VAL A 243 0.13 -8.13 4.51
CA VAL A 243 -0.79 -7.65 5.55
C VAL A 243 -1.95 -8.62 5.78
N ASN A 244 -2.55 -8.53 6.97
CA ASN A 244 -3.61 -9.45 7.38
C ASN A 244 -4.86 -9.34 6.50
N TYR A 245 -5.28 -8.13 6.10
CA TYR A 245 -6.47 -7.99 5.23
C TYR A 245 -6.29 -8.72 3.89
N GLY A 246 -5.04 -8.85 3.42
CA GLY A 246 -4.71 -9.49 2.16
C GLY A 246 -4.95 -11.00 2.14
N GLU A 247 -5.32 -11.61 3.28
CA GLU A 247 -5.76 -13.00 3.36
C GLU A 247 -6.88 -13.29 2.37
N MET A 248 -7.82 -12.34 2.20
CA MET A 248 -8.88 -12.43 1.20
C MET A 248 -8.33 -12.70 -0.21
N VAL A 249 -7.39 -11.85 -0.67
CA VAL A 249 -6.82 -11.93 -2.03
C VAL A 249 -5.99 -13.20 -2.18
N ARG A 250 -5.18 -13.54 -1.16
CA ARG A 250 -4.40 -14.79 -1.16
C ARG A 250 -5.29 -16.02 -1.24
N SER A 251 -6.40 -16.05 -0.49
CA SER A 251 -7.39 -17.14 -0.56
C SER A 251 -8.04 -17.23 -1.94
N LEU A 252 -8.44 -16.09 -2.53
CA LEU A 252 -8.99 -16.07 -3.91
C LEU A 252 -8.00 -16.64 -4.94
N LEU A 253 -6.72 -16.35 -4.80
CA LEU A 253 -5.70 -16.88 -5.71
C LEU A 253 -5.45 -18.39 -5.49
N LEU A 254 -5.69 -18.93 -4.31
CA LEU A 254 -5.55 -20.37 -4.06
C LEU A 254 -6.83 -21.16 -4.38
N ASP A 255 -7.99 -20.51 -4.31
CA ASP A 255 -9.29 -21.08 -4.64
C ASP A 255 -10.26 -19.99 -5.12
N GLY A 256 -10.85 -20.16 -6.31
CA GLY A 256 -11.74 -19.19 -6.94
C GLY A 256 -11.13 -18.49 -8.15
N LEU A 257 -10.17 -17.58 -7.96
CA LEU A 257 -9.49 -16.90 -9.08
C LEU A 257 -8.35 -17.71 -9.70
N GLY A 258 -7.74 -18.64 -8.95
CA GLY A 258 -6.73 -19.55 -9.48
C GLY A 258 -5.45 -18.87 -9.97
N GLY A 259 -4.68 -18.33 -9.04
CA GLY A 259 -3.42 -17.63 -9.29
C GLY A 259 -2.45 -18.45 -10.15
N HIS A 260 -1.91 -17.79 -11.18
CA HIS A 260 -0.89 -18.31 -12.07
C HIS A 260 0.49 -17.79 -11.67
N SER A 261 0.61 -16.46 -11.55
CA SER A 261 1.85 -15.80 -11.15
C SER A 261 1.62 -14.45 -10.46
N VAL A 262 2.60 -14.05 -9.65
CA VAL A 262 2.71 -12.69 -9.11
C VAL A 262 4.10 -12.13 -9.41
N HIS A 263 4.15 -10.92 -9.98
CA HIS A 263 5.36 -10.20 -10.34
C HIS A 263 5.44 -8.91 -9.54
N ILE A 264 6.35 -8.85 -8.57
CA ILE A 264 6.48 -7.74 -7.61
C ILE A 264 7.54 -6.78 -8.10
N LEU A 265 7.14 -5.54 -8.37
CA LEU A 265 8.02 -4.46 -8.80
C LEU A 265 8.65 -3.79 -7.56
N GLN A 266 9.98 -3.74 -7.51
CA GLN A 266 10.72 -3.14 -6.39
C GLN A 266 10.49 -1.61 -6.29
N ALA A 267 10.54 -1.10 -5.05
CA ALA A 267 10.14 0.28 -4.71
C ALA A 267 11.15 1.38 -5.10
N THR A 268 12.31 1.01 -5.65
CA THR A 268 13.31 1.95 -6.17
C THR A 268 12.82 2.66 -7.42
N GLU A 269 11.82 2.11 -8.09
CA GLU A 269 11.10 2.79 -9.15
C GLU A 269 9.82 3.41 -8.59
N THR A 270 9.48 4.62 -9.04
CA THR A 270 8.13 5.15 -8.97
C THR A 270 7.43 4.72 -10.27
N PRO A 271 6.87 3.50 -10.38
CA PRO A 271 6.16 3.09 -11.59
C PRO A 271 4.95 4.01 -11.88
N PHE A 272 4.56 4.79 -10.87
CA PHE A 272 3.43 5.70 -10.88
C PHE A 272 3.85 7.09 -10.39
N ASP A 273 3.64 8.11 -11.22
CA ASP A 273 3.96 9.49 -10.88
C ASP A 273 3.10 9.98 -9.69
N GLY A 274 3.69 10.01 -8.49
CA GLY A 274 3.07 10.55 -7.28
C GLY A 274 2.38 9.55 -6.33
N ALA A 275 2.54 8.24 -6.53
CA ALA A 275 2.14 7.22 -5.56
C ALA A 275 3.33 6.36 -5.12
N VAL A 276 3.73 6.52 -3.87
CA VAL A 276 4.86 5.81 -3.24
C VAL A 276 4.35 4.42 -2.80
N THR A 277 4.17 3.49 -3.75
CA THR A 277 3.72 2.13 -3.46
C THR A 277 4.32 1.13 -4.45
N THR A 278 4.85 0.03 -3.92
CA THR A 278 5.29 -1.13 -4.69
C THR A 278 4.10 -1.75 -5.40
N ALA A 279 4.24 -1.99 -6.70
CA ALA A 279 3.20 -2.57 -7.53
C ALA A 279 3.40 -4.08 -7.65
N VAL A 280 2.30 -4.82 -7.78
CA VAL A 280 2.31 -6.25 -8.12
C VAL A 280 1.41 -6.50 -9.31
N VAL A 281 1.94 -7.16 -10.33
CA VAL A 281 1.14 -7.71 -11.45
C VAL A 281 0.75 -9.13 -11.07
N THR A 282 -0.56 -9.39 -11.03
CA THR A 282 -1.15 -10.67 -10.63
C THR A 282 -1.87 -11.28 -11.82
N CYS A 283 -1.43 -12.46 -12.23
CA CYS A 283 -2.02 -13.24 -13.31
C CYS A 283 -2.79 -14.43 -12.73
N PHE A 284 -4.00 -14.70 -13.22
CA PHE A 284 -4.87 -15.73 -12.66
C PHE A 284 -5.80 -16.36 -13.72
N GLU A 285 -6.25 -17.59 -13.44
CA GLU A 285 -7.14 -18.40 -14.27
C GLU A 285 -8.35 -18.83 -13.42
N VAL A 286 -9.49 -18.19 -13.66
CA VAL A 286 -10.70 -18.31 -12.84
C VAL A 286 -11.21 -19.74 -12.82
N GLY A 287 -11.57 -20.22 -11.62
CA GLY A 287 -12.01 -21.57 -11.34
C GLY A 287 -10.87 -22.59 -11.20
N LYS A 288 -9.61 -22.20 -11.42
CA LYS A 288 -8.47 -23.11 -11.24
C LYS A 288 -8.06 -23.19 -9.76
N ARG A 289 -7.64 -24.38 -9.34
CA ARG A 289 -6.99 -24.62 -8.04
C ARG A 289 -5.51 -24.93 -8.27
N PRO A 290 -4.62 -23.94 -8.22
CA PRO A 290 -3.21 -24.15 -8.53
C PRO A 290 -2.56 -25.07 -7.48
N GLY A 291 -1.76 -26.03 -7.94
CA GLY A 291 -0.84 -26.81 -7.08
C GLY A 291 0.43 -26.02 -6.72
N SER A 292 0.72 -24.96 -7.48
CA SER A 292 1.82 -24.02 -7.23
C SER A 292 1.57 -22.71 -7.97
N MET A 293 2.20 -21.64 -7.52
CA MET A 293 2.22 -20.34 -8.22
C MET A 293 3.65 -19.90 -8.50
N GLN A 294 3.85 -19.17 -9.60
CA GLN A 294 5.12 -18.49 -9.83
C GLN A 294 5.16 -17.16 -9.08
N MET A 295 6.25 -16.92 -8.36
CA MET A 295 6.49 -15.65 -7.68
C MET A 295 7.81 -15.06 -8.17
N ARG A 296 7.78 -13.84 -8.71
CA ARG A 296 8.96 -13.18 -9.27
C ARG A 296 9.11 -11.79 -8.69
N GLU A 297 10.28 -11.50 -8.15
CA GLU A 297 10.69 -10.12 -7.85
C GLU A 297 11.35 -9.52 -9.11
N VAL A 298 10.99 -8.27 -9.41
CA VAL A 298 11.41 -7.57 -10.63
C VAL A 298 12.06 -6.26 -10.19
N GLY A 299 13.39 -6.17 -10.38
CA GLY A 299 14.18 -5.01 -9.97
C GLY A 299 13.93 -3.77 -10.81
N GLU A 300 13.66 -3.94 -12.11
CA GLU A 300 13.39 -2.85 -13.07
C GLU A 300 12.13 -3.15 -13.87
N VAL A 301 11.22 -2.18 -14.03
CA VAL A 301 9.97 -2.36 -14.80
C VAL A 301 10.27 -2.76 -16.25
N ALA A 302 11.39 -2.32 -16.83
CA ALA A 302 11.82 -2.73 -18.17
C ALA A 302 12.02 -4.26 -18.29
N SER A 303 12.32 -4.94 -17.18
CA SER A 303 12.53 -6.39 -17.11
C SER A 303 11.25 -7.18 -16.75
N LEU A 304 10.10 -6.50 -16.66
CA LEU A 304 8.81 -7.15 -16.35
C LEU A 304 8.37 -8.12 -17.46
N ALA A 305 8.65 -7.80 -18.72
CA ALA A 305 8.32 -8.64 -19.85
C ALA A 305 9.35 -9.78 -20.02
N PRO A 306 8.92 -11.01 -20.37
CA PRO A 306 7.54 -11.50 -20.33
C PRO A 306 7.07 -11.76 -18.88
N LEU A 307 5.75 -11.82 -18.65
CA LEU A 307 5.13 -12.22 -17.37
C LEU A 307 5.31 -13.73 -17.12
N GLN A 308 6.56 -14.16 -17.02
CA GLN A 308 7.01 -15.54 -16.86
C GLN A 308 8.23 -15.61 -15.92
N GLY A 309 8.62 -16.82 -15.51
CA GLY A 309 9.77 -17.06 -14.63
C GLY A 309 9.49 -16.75 -13.16
N GLY A 310 10.56 -16.67 -12.36
CA GLY A 310 10.48 -16.56 -10.90
C GLY A 310 10.62 -17.91 -10.19
N GLN A 311 10.39 -17.90 -8.89
CA GLN A 311 10.40 -19.09 -8.05
C GLN A 311 9.02 -19.74 -8.04
N THR A 312 8.98 -21.05 -8.28
CA THR A 312 7.76 -21.84 -8.08
C THR A 312 7.55 -22.09 -6.60
N VAL A 313 6.40 -21.65 -6.07
CA VAL A 313 6.02 -21.86 -4.67
C VAL A 313 4.83 -22.83 -4.62
N ALA A 314 5.03 -23.96 -3.95
CA ALA A 314 3.99 -24.98 -3.78
C ALA A 314 2.80 -24.43 -2.98
N ARG A 315 1.60 -24.92 -3.31
CA ARG A 315 0.33 -24.54 -2.66
C ARG A 315 0.40 -24.65 -1.13
N ASP A 316 0.89 -25.77 -0.61
CA ASP A 316 0.97 -26.01 0.84
C ASP A 316 1.78 -24.92 1.56
N ARG A 317 2.86 -24.42 0.94
CA ARG A 317 3.65 -23.31 1.48
C ARG A 317 2.88 -21.99 1.45
N LEU A 318 2.12 -21.74 0.37
CA LEU A 318 1.30 -20.53 0.22
C LEU A 318 0.14 -20.51 1.24
N GLU A 319 -0.48 -21.66 1.50
CA GLU A 319 -1.58 -21.83 2.48
C GLU A 319 -1.10 -21.64 3.93
N GLN A 320 0.07 -22.18 4.27
CA GLN A 320 0.65 -22.04 5.62
C GLN A 320 1.22 -20.63 5.88
N ALA A 321 1.55 -19.89 4.82
CA ALA A 321 2.16 -18.58 4.93
C ALA A 321 1.14 -17.45 5.11
N ARG A 322 1.16 -16.81 6.28
CA ARG A 322 0.38 -15.58 6.52
C ARG A 322 0.83 -14.37 5.68
N ARG A 323 2.03 -14.44 5.11
CA ARG A 323 2.69 -13.38 4.33
C ARG A 323 3.47 -14.01 3.19
N TRP A 324 3.34 -13.49 1.99
CA TRP A 324 3.88 -14.09 0.76
C TRP A 324 5.21 -13.48 0.32
N ILE A 325 5.53 -12.21 0.62
CA ILE A 325 6.84 -11.64 0.25
C ILE A 325 8.01 -12.44 0.89
N PRO A 326 7.93 -12.89 2.15
CA PRO A 326 9.00 -13.71 2.73
C PRO A 326 9.24 -15.04 2.02
N LEU A 327 8.32 -15.53 1.17
CA LEU A 327 8.51 -16.77 0.41
C LEU A 327 9.47 -16.60 -0.77
N LEU A 328 9.68 -15.35 -1.22
CA LEU A 328 10.65 -14.98 -2.24
C LEU A 328 12.07 -14.87 -1.70
N ARG A 329 12.20 -14.67 -0.39
CA ARG A 329 13.51 -14.74 0.24
C ARG A 329 13.90 -16.20 0.26
N SER A 330 14.97 -16.54 -0.44
CA SER A 330 15.73 -17.74 -0.12
C SER A 330 15.94 -17.73 1.40
N ALA A 331 15.53 -18.78 2.09
CA ALA A 331 15.99 -18.97 3.46
C ALA A 331 17.52 -19.08 3.33
N SER A 332 18.24 -17.97 3.50
CA SER A 332 19.68 -18.03 3.63
C SER A 332 19.91 -18.96 4.80
N ALA A 333 20.55 -20.10 4.55
CA ALA A 333 20.92 -21.02 5.61
C ALA A 333 21.63 -20.19 6.69
N VAL A 334 21.12 -20.24 7.92
CA VAL A 334 21.81 -19.62 9.05
C VAL A 334 23.17 -20.33 9.14
N PRO A 335 24.30 -19.61 9.00
CA PRO A 335 25.61 -20.25 8.99
C PRO A 335 25.89 -21.01 10.29
N ASP A 336 26.78 -22.01 10.24
CA ASP A 336 27.14 -22.76 11.45
C ASP A 336 27.67 -21.83 12.55
N GLY A 337 27.09 -21.98 13.75
CA GLY A 337 27.36 -21.15 14.93
C GLY A 337 26.66 -19.78 14.94
N TYR A 338 25.73 -19.53 14.01
CA TYR A 338 24.78 -18.42 14.04
C TYR A 338 23.37 -18.93 14.37
N VAL A 339 22.50 -18.03 14.82
CA VAL A 339 21.07 -18.24 15.11
C VAL A 339 20.27 -17.05 14.58
N GLU A 340 18.96 -17.19 14.41
CA GLU A 340 18.10 -16.03 14.18
C GLU A 340 18.06 -15.17 15.46
N LEU A 341 18.14 -13.83 15.32
CA LEU A 341 18.07 -12.91 16.46
C LEU A 341 16.88 -13.20 17.39
N GLY A 342 15.73 -13.61 16.84
CA GLY A 342 14.50 -13.93 17.54
C GLY A 342 14.61 -15.13 18.50
N GLU A 343 15.60 -15.99 18.30
CA GLU A 343 15.91 -17.13 19.18
C GLU A 343 16.54 -16.66 20.49
N ILE A 344 17.33 -15.58 20.47
CA ILE A 344 18.07 -15.07 21.64
C ILE A 344 17.55 -13.73 22.17
N CYS A 345 16.81 -12.98 21.35
CA CYS A 345 16.24 -11.67 21.67
C CYS A 345 14.77 -11.58 21.25
N ARG A 346 14.03 -10.69 21.90
CA ARG A 346 12.72 -10.21 21.45
C ARG A 346 12.87 -8.80 20.92
N VAL A 347 12.28 -8.54 19.76
CA VAL A 347 12.24 -7.18 19.21
C VAL A 347 10.86 -6.58 19.44
N HIS A 348 10.82 -5.39 20.03
CA HIS A 348 9.59 -4.69 20.33
C HIS A 348 9.60 -3.31 19.71
N ARG A 349 8.49 -2.93 19.08
CA ARG A 349 8.27 -1.55 18.66
C ARG A 349 8.12 -0.66 19.90
N GLY A 350 8.70 0.54 19.85
CA GLY A 350 8.48 1.55 20.88
C GLY A 350 7.01 1.99 20.96
N GLN A 351 6.66 2.57 22.11
CA GLN A 351 5.27 2.85 22.45
C GLN A 351 4.69 3.99 21.60
N VAL A 352 3.43 3.84 21.16
CA VAL A 352 2.70 4.91 20.48
C VAL A 352 2.06 5.80 21.53
N THR A 353 2.41 7.09 21.59
CA THR A 353 1.90 8.03 22.61
C THR A 353 0.44 8.45 22.38
N GLY A 354 0.01 8.54 21.11
CA GLY A 354 -1.31 9.06 20.72
C GLY A 354 -1.37 10.57 20.55
N SER A 355 -0.53 11.32 21.27
CA SER A 355 -0.34 12.77 21.11
C SER A 355 1.08 13.17 21.53
N ASN A 356 2.02 13.22 20.57
CA ASN A 356 3.39 13.62 20.89
C ASN A 356 3.46 15.04 21.47
N ALA A 357 2.59 15.95 21.04
CA ALA A 357 2.55 17.32 21.55
C ALA A 357 2.19 17.41 23.04
N THR A 358 1.41 16.46 23.55
CA THR A 358 1.02 16.40 24.98
C THR A 358 2.03 15.63 25.80
N TRP A 359 2.46 14.46 25.32
CA TRP A 359 3.22 13.50 26.12
C TRP A 359 4.73 13.69 26.05
N VAL A 360 5.24 14.46 25.08
CA VAL A 360 6.68 14.62 24.86
C VAL A 360 7.10 16.07 25.13
N VAL A 361 7.94 16.26 26.13
CA VAL A 361 8.41 17.58 26.56
C VAL A 361 9.94 17.72 26.40
N PRO A 362 10.47 18.95 26.26
CA PRO A 362 11.91 19.22 26.37
C PRO A 362 12.55 18.64 27.64
N ALA A 363 13.87 18.45 27.64
CA ALA A 363 14.61 17.89 28.77
C ALA A 363 14.54 18.76 30.04
N ASP A 364 14.44 20.06 29.83
CA ASP A 364 14.43 21.16 30.79
C ASP A 364 13.03 21.77 30.97
N ALA A 365 11.99 21.06 30.54
CA ALA A 365 10.63 21.58 30.60
C ALA A 365 10.17 21.80 32.04
N ASP A 366 9.75 23.03 32.34
CA ASP A 366 9.03 23.34 33.58
C ASP A 366 7.60 22.81 33.46
N THR A 367 7.34 21.69 34.12
CA THR A 367 6.06 20.97 34.06
C THR A 367 5.57 20.68 35.47
N PRO A 368 4.25 20.75 35.72
CA PRO A 368 3.70 20.41 37.03
C PRO A 368 3.77 18.90 37.34
N VAL A 369 4.19 18.07 36.38
CA VAL A 369 4.33 16.62 36.57
C VAL A 369 5.61 16.30 37.35
N PRO A 370 5.54 15.45 38.39
CA PRO A 370 6.71 15.03 39.17
C PRO A 370 7.81 14.40 38.31
N GLU A 371 9.08 14.67 38.67
CA GLU A 371 10.26 14.25 37.91
C GLU A 371 10.31 12.73 37.65
N ARG A 372 9.83 11.92 38.61
CA ARG A 372 9.82 10.45 38.46
C ARG A 372 8.95 9.93 37.32
N TYR A 373 8.02 10.75 36.81
CA TYR A 373 7.19 10.42 35.64
C TYR A 373 7.72 11.02 34.33
N LEU A 374 8.83 11.77 34.38
CA LEU A 374 9.48 12.39 33.23
C LEU A 374 10.60 11.49 32.70
N LEU A 375 10.23 10.48 31.93
CA LEU A 375 11.16 9.42 31.54
C LEU A 375 11.99 9.83 30.32
N PRO A 376 13.33 9.93 30.43
CA PRO A 376 14.18 10.26 29.30
C PRO A 376 14.02 9.23 28.17
N SER A 377 13.69 9.71 26.98
CA SER A 377 13.26 8.83 25.90
C SER A 377 13.82 9.25 24.56
N VAL A 378 14.13 8.24 23.73
CA VAL A 378 14.38 8.43 22.31
C VAL A 378 13.06 8.72 21.62
N THR A 379 12.95 9.93 21.08
CA THR A 379 11.75 10.48 20.42
C THR A 379 11.98 10.81 18.96
N ARG A 380 13.24 10.83 18.51
CA ARG A 380 13.63 11.11 17.14
C ARG A 380 14.68 10.11 16.68
N ALA A 381 14.56 9.60 15.46
CA ALA A 381 15.53 8.65 14.91
C ALA A 381 16.96 9.21 14.96
N ARG A 382 17.14 10.51 14.67
CA ARG A 382 18.44 11.19 14.68
C ARG A 382 19.20 11.03 16.00
N GLU A 383 18.50 10.94 17.13
CA GLU A 383 19.14 10.76 18.45
C GLU A 383 19.94 9.45 18.52
N LEU A 384 19.51 8.41 17.80
CA LEU A 384 20.26 7.16 17.65
C LEU A 384 21.33 7.24 16.56
N ILE A 385 21.10 8.05 15.54
CA ILE A 385 22.05 8.23 14.43
C ILE A 385 23.29 8.98 14.93
N ASP A 386 23.07 10.04 15.70
CA ASP A 386 24.10 10.95 16.20
C ASP A 386 24.87 10.34 17.38
N ALA A 387 24.28 9.37 18.09
CA ALA A 387 24.93 8.63 19.17
C ALA A 387 25.99 7.60 18.71
N ASP A 388 26.18 7.44 17.40
CA ASP A 388 27.23 6.60 16.79
C ASP A 388 27.52 5.29 17.55
N ASN A 389 26.56 4.35 17.48
CA ASN A 389 26.61 3.00 18.07
C ASN A 389 26.43 2.93 19.60
N ARG A 390 26.58 4.03 20.36
CA ARG A 390 26.44 4.02 21.83
C ARG A 390 25.75 5.28 22.38
N LEU A 391 24.57 5.11 22.97
CA LEU A 391 23.88 6.16 23.70
C LEU A 391 24.35 6.15 25.16
N GLU A 392 25.22 7.10 25.52
CA GLU A 392 25.85 7.16 26.85
C GLU A 392 25.18 8.13 27.82
N SER A 393 24.45 9.13 27.34
CA SER A 393 23.78 10.13 28.18
C SER A 393 22.34 10.35 27.77
N THR A 394 21.50 10.68 28.76
CA THR A 394 20.09 11.08 28.59
C THR A 394 19.88 12.60 28.72
N ALA A 395 20.94 13.38 28.94
CA ALA A 395 20.85 14.81 29.23
C ALA A 395 20.07 15.58 28.15
N GLU A 396 20.42 15.35 26.88
CA GLU A 396 19.83 16.02 25.71
C GLU A 396 18.51 15.39 25.23
N LEU A 397 18.09 14.26 25.82
CA LEU A 397 16.89 13.56 25.39
C LEU A 397 15.64 14.26 25.91
N ARG A 398 14.61 14.30 25.08
CA ARG A 398 13.28 14.70 25.52
C ARG A 398 12.75 13.77 26.61
N ARG A 399 11.87 14.29 27.46
CA ARG A 399 11.15 13.47 28.45
C ARG A 399 9.80 13.08 27.89
N VAL A 400 9.39 11.85 28.17
CA VAL A 400 8.03 11.39 27.92
C VAL A 400 7.35 11.27 29.27
N ILE A 401 6.23 11.95 29.41
CA ILE A 401 5.37 11.86 30.60
C ILE A 401 4.67 10.50 30.55
N ASP A 402 4.91 9.66 31.56
CA ASP A 402 4.26 8.36 31.70
C ASP A 402 3.77 8.17 33.14
N LEU A 403 2.45 8.29 33.32
CA LEU A 403 1.79 8.26 34.61
C LEU A 403 1.36 6.82 34.98
N PRO A 404 1.20 6.52 36.29
CA PRO A 404 0.71 5.23 36.72
C PRO A 404 -0.71 4.99 36.21
N ALA A 405 -1.03 3.71 35.95
CA ALA A 405 -2.37 3.34 35.52
C ALA A 405 -3.39 3.59 36.63
N ASP A 406 -2.98 3.40 37.89
CA ASP A 406 -3.72 3.75 39.08
C ASP A 406 -3.21 5.07 39.66
N LEU A 407 -4.05 6.10 39.66
CA LEU A 407 -3.67 7.43 40.17
C LEU A 407 -3.65 7.47 41.71
N ASP A 408 -4.13 6.42 42.39
CA ASP A 408 -4.02 6.31 43.85
C ASP A 408 -2.60 5.99 44.32
N GLU A 409 -1.68 5.68 43.39
CA GLU A 409 -0.24 5.59 43.63
C GLU A 409 0.42 6.98 43.83
N LEU A 410 -0.28 8.07 43.49
CA LEU A 410 0.19 9.44 43.69
C LEU A 410 0.08 9.84 45.16
N ASP A 411 1.14 10.42 45.70
CA ASP A 411 1.08 11.04 47.02
C ASP A 411 0.34 12.40 46.98
N ALA A 412 0.11 12.96 48.17
CA ALA A 412 -0.63 14.21 48.32
C ALA A 412 0.07 15.44 47.70
N GLU A 413 1.40 15.39 47.56
CA GLU A 413 2.20 16.49 47.01
C GLU A 413 2.23 16.44 45.48
N GLU A 414 2.22 15.25 44.89
CA GLU A 414 2.26 15.01 43.45
C GLU A 414 0.90 15.20 42.76
N ARG A 415 -0.18 14.84 43.46
CA ARG A 415 -1.53 14.77 42.88
C ARG A 415 -1.99 16.09 42.24
N PRO A 416 -1.84 17.27 42.87
CA PRO A 416 -2.27 18.53 42.25
C PRO A 416 -1.59 18.81 40.91
N GLY A 417 -0.29 18.50 40.81
CA GLY A 417 0.49 18.73 39.59
C GLY A 417 0.10 17.79 38.45
N VAL A 418 -0.13 16.51 38.77
CA VAL A 418 -0.62 15.52 37.80
C VAL A 418 -2.05 15.86 37.34
N GLU A 419 -2.95 16.25 38.24
CA GLU A 419 -4.33 16.63 37.91
C GLU A 419 -4.37 17.86 36.98
N ALA A 420 -3.56 18.89 37.26
CA ALA A 420 -3.44 20.07 36.41
C ALA A 420 -2.97 19.70 34.99
N PHE A 421 -2.01 18.79 34.86
CA PHE A 421 -1.57 18.28 33.56
C PHE A 421 -2.68 17.49 32.84
N LEU A 422 -3.38 16.60 33.55
CA LEU A 422 -4.47 15.81 32.97
C LEU A 422 -5.63 16.68 32.48
N ASP A 423 -5.94 17.77 33.19
CA ASP A 423 -6.98 18.72 32.77
C ASP A 423 -6.58 19.50 31.52
N SER A 424 -5.31 19.87 31.40
CA SER A 424 -4.77 20.44 30.16
C SER A 424 -4.87 19.43 29.00
N ALA A 425 -4.53 18.16 29.23
CA ALA A 425 -4.64 17.10 28.23
C ALA A 425 -6.11 16.83 27.82
N ARG A 426 -7.05 16.91 28.76
CA ARG A 426 -8.51 16.83 28.49
C ARG A 426 -8.98 18.00 27.64
N ALA A 427 -8.58 19.23 27.98
CA ALA A 427 -8.91 20.42 27.20
C ALA A 427 -8.37 20.34 25.76
N ALA A 428 -7.24 19.66 25.56
CA ALA A 428 -6.66 19.40 24.24
C ALA A 428 -7.32 18.23 23.48
N GLY A 429 -8.37 17.59 24.02
CA GLY A 429 -9.09 16.49 23.38
C GLY A 429 -8.30 15.18 23.27
N VAL A 430 -7.25 15.01 24.08
CA VAL A 430 -6.41 13.79 24.06
C VAL A 430 -7.20 12.51 24.34
N PRO A 431 -8.16 12.48 25.29
CA PRO A 431 -8.95 11.27 25.57
C PRO A 431 -9.79 10.78 24.37
N ASP A 432 -10.18 11.70 23.48
CA ASP A 432 -10.98 11.40 22.29
C ASP A 432 -10.13 10.81 21.15
N GLY A 433 -8.81 10.79 21.30
CA GLY A 433 -7.90 10.18 20.35
C GLY A 433 -8.08 8.66 20.25
N TYR A 434 -7.83 8.09 19.06
CA TYR A 434 -7.94 6.64 18.85
C TYR A 434 -7.10 5.83 19.84
N VAL A 435 -5.84 6.23 20.08
CA VAL A 435 -4.95 5.51 21.01
C VAL A 435 -5.47 5.59 22.44
N ALA A 436 -5.87 6.77 22.89
CA ALA A 436 -6.40 7.00 24.24
C ALA A 436 -7.65 6.15 24.53
N ARG A 437 -8.63 6.14 23.61
CA ARG A 437 -9.85 5.33 23.73
C ARG A 437 -9.62 3.81 23.79
N ASN A 438 -8.50 3.33 23.25
CA ASN A 438 -8.15 1.92 23.26
C ASN A 438 -7.20 1.53 24.41
N ARG A 439 -6.83 2.48 25.28
CA ARG A 439 -6.07 2.19 26.50
C ARG A 439 -7.00 2.04 27.70
N ARG A 440 -6.62 1.19 28.65
CA ARG A 440 -7.32 1.03 29.93
C ARG A 440 -7.27 2.31 30.78
N ALA A 441 -6.09 2.91 30.89
CA ALA A 441 -5.87 4.22 31.50
C ALA A 441 -5.33 5.13 30.39
N TRP A 442 -6.15 6.06 29.88
CA TRP A 442 -5.76 6.85 28.71
C TRP A 442 -4.53 7.73 28.95
N TRP A 443 -4.29 8.09 30.22
CA TRP A 443 -3.17 8.89 30.69
C TRP A 443 -1.86 8.14 30.91
N SER A 444 -1.90 6.80 30.97
CA SER A 444 -0.69 5.98 31.09
C SER A 444 -0.21 5.63 29.68
N VAL A 445 0.95 6.16 29.29
CA VAL A 445 1.53 5.89 27.97
C VAL A 445 1.97 4.43 27.89
N GLY A 446 2.50 3.89 29.00
CA GLY A 446 2.95 2.51 29.13
C GLY A 446 4.26 2.27 28.40
N LEU A 447 5.26 3.14 28.64
CA LEU A 447 6.60 2.94 28.15
C LEU A 447 7.19 1.66 28.74
N ARG A 448 7.87 0.89 27.89
CA ARG A 448 8.62 -0.28 28.34
C ARG A 448 9.87 0.14 29.08
N GLU A 449 10.40 -0.80 29.88
CA GLU A 449 11.73 -0.67 30.44
C GLU A 449 12.79 -0.41 29.35
N PRO A 450 13.88 0.31 29.69
CA PRO A 450 14.95 0.60 28.75
C PRO A 450 15.47 -0.66 28.06
N ALA A 451 15.41 -0.68 26.73
CA ALA A 451 15.96 -1.78 25.96
C ALA A 451 17.50 -1.71 26.01
N PRO A 452 18.23 -2.82 26.21
CA PRO A 452 19.70 -2.82 26.16
C PRO A 452 20.26 -2.38 24.79
N LEU A 453 19.49 -2.63 23.74
CA LEU A 453 19.82 -2.27 22.36
C LEU A 453 18.63 -1.54 21.75
N LEU A 454 18.91 -0.45 21.05
CA LEU A 454 17.92 0.34 20.31
C LEU A 454 18.26 0.31 18.82
N ALA A 455 17.23 0.16 17.98
CA ALA A 455 17.39 0.13 16.54
C ALA A 455 16.47 1.14 15.87
N THR A 456 17.00 1.93 14.93
CA THR A 456 16.13 2.69 14.01
C THR A 456 15.43 1.71 13.09
N TYR A 457 14.13 1.88 12.87
CA TYR A 457 13.35 0.91 12.10
C TYR A 457 12.96 1.39 10.70
N MET A 458 13.14 2.68 10.38
CA MET A 458 12.90 3.25 9.05
C MET A 458 14.01 4.22 8.69
N ALA A 459 14.73 3.95 7.62
CA ALA A 459 15.77 4.84 7.12
C ALA A 459 16.04 4.60 5.62
N ARG A 460 16.68 5.56 4.95
CA ARG A 460 17.23 5.38 3.59
C ARG A 460 18.65 4.80 3.60
N ARG A 461 19.01 4.16 4.72
CA ARG A 461 20.30 3.55 5.02
C ARG A 461 20.05 2.34 5.92
N PRO A 462 21.02 1.44 6.11
CA PRO A 462 20.88 0.37 7.09
C PRO A 462 20.45 0.90 8.47
N PRO A 463 19.62 0.15 9.23
CA PRO A 463 19.31 0.47 10.60
C PRO A 463 20.55 0.79 11.43
N ALA A 464 20.51 1.90 12.18
CA ALA A 464 21.46 2.10 13.25
C ALA A 464 21.09 1.16 14.41
N PHE A 465 22.08 0.42 14.93
CA PHE A 465 21.97 -0.39 16.15
C PHE A 465 22.86 0.22 17.22
N VAL A 466 22.23 0.67 18.31
CA VAL A 466 22.84 1.48 19.35
C VAL A 466 22.74 0.77 20.69
N ARG A 467 23.87 0.68 21.39
CA ARG A 467 23.91 0.27 22.80
C ARG A 467 23.33 1.37 23.68
N ASN A 468 22.28 1.04 24.42
CA ASN A 468 21.62 1.98 25.32
C ASN A 468 22.22 1.88 26.71
N VAL A 469 23.38 2.49 26.91
CA VAL A 469 24.06 2.53 28.21
C VAL A 469 23.38 3.53 29.15
N ALA A 470 22.83 4.61 28.57
CA ALA A 470 22.16 5.68 29.30
C ALA A 470 20.84 5.26 29.97
N GLY A 471 20.28 4.10 29.64
CA GLY A 471 19.00 3.65 30.17
C GLY A 471 17.79 4.45 29.64
N ALA A 472 17.87 4.96 28.41
CA ALA A 472 16.77 5.71 27.81
C ALA A 472 15.59 4.79 27.45
N ARG A 473 14.36 5.26 27.65
CA ARG A 473 13.16 4.63 27.08
C ARG A 473 12.99 5.06 25.61
N HIS A 474 11.96 4.59 24.93
CA HIS A 474 11.75 4.93 23.52
C HIS A 474 10.28 4.85 23.11
N ILE A 475 9.88 5.79 22.24
CA ILE A 475 8.57 5.76 21.58
C ILE A 475 8.67 5.10 20.21
N ASN A 476 7.55 5.06 19.48
CA ASN A 476 7.37 4.39 18.19
C ASN A 476 8.22 4.93 17.00
N ILE A 477 9.37 5.53 17.29
CA ILE A 477 10.42 5.96 16.36
C ILE A 477 11.57 4.95 16.26
N ALA A 478 11.66 4.02 17.22
CA ALA A 478 12.70 3.00 17.32
C ALA A 478 12.11 1.63 17.71
N HIS A 479 12.94 0.60 17.62
CA HIS A 479 12.69 -0.72 18.18
C HIS A 479 13.65 -0.97 19.34
N GLY A 480 13.14 -1.56 20.41
CA GLY A 480 13.93 -2.10 21.50
C GLY A 480 14.21 -3.58 21.27
N ILE A 481 15.46 -3.98 21.45
CA ILE A 481 15.91 -5.37 21.36
C ILE A 481 16.25 -5.83 22.77
N TYR A 482 15.55 -6.85 23.23
CA TYR A 482 15.61 -7.36 24.59
C TYR A 482 16.12 -8.81 24.58
N PRO A 483 17.29 -9.10 25.14
CA PRO A 483 17.74 -10.47 25.33
C PRO A 483 16.70 -11.28 26.10
N ARG A 484 16.47 -12.53 25.68
CA ARG A 484 15.59 -13.48 26.39
C ARG A 484 16.22 -13.96 27.69
N GLU A 485 17.54 -14.07 27.69
CA GLU A 485 18.38 -14.34 28.85
C GLU A 485 19.32 -13.14 29.08
N PRO A 486 19.64 -12.78 30.33
CA PRO A 486 20.53 -11.65 30.60
C PRO A 486 21.89 -11.79 29.91
N LEU A 487 22.19 -10.87 28.99
CA LEU A 487 23.51 -10.75 28.36
C LEU A 487 24.32 -9.64 29.05
N GLN A 488 25.60 -9.92 29.33
CA GLN A 488 26.51 -8.95 29.93
C GLN A 488 27.07 -7.96 28.89
N GLY A 489 27.71 -6.88 29.36
CA GLY A 489 28.14 -5.73 28.54
C GLY A 489 28.88 -6.11 27.25
N ARG A 490 29.88 -6.98 27.33
CA ARG A 490 30.69 -7.42 26.17
C ARG A 490 29.88 -8.21 25.14
N ALA A 491 29.02 -9.13 25.59
CA ALA A 491 28.16 -9.91 24.71
C ALA A 491 27.14 -9.02 23.98
N LEU A 492 26.58 -8.03 24.68
CA LEU A 492 25.69 -7.04 24.07
C LEU A 492 26.41 -6.15 23.05
N ASP A 493 27.65 -5.74 23.33
CA ASP A 493 28.45 -4.93 22.40
C ASP A 493 28.76 -5.70 21.12
N ARG A 494 29.11 -7.00 21.24
CA ARG A 494 29.31 -7.90 20.10
C ARG A 494 28.04 -8.18 19.33
N LEU A 495 26.91 -8.36 20.01
CA LEU A 495 25.62 -8.51 19.35
C LEU A 495 25.26 -7.24 18.56
N ALA A 496 25.50 -6.06 19.13
CA ALA A 496 25.30 -4.79 18.42
C ALA A 496 26.16 -4.71 17.15
N GLU A 497 27.43 -5.11 17.24
CA GLU A 497 28.36 -5.13 16.12
C GLU A 497 27.95 -6.14 15.03
N ALA A 498 27.55 -7.33 15.44
CA ALA A 498 27.01 -8.34 14.53
C ALA A 498 25.77 -7.82 13.78
N LEU A 499 24.87 -7.11 14.46
CA LEU A 499 23.69 -6.52 13.83
C LEU A 499 24.06 -5.42 12.82
N ARG A 500 25.04 -4.56 13.14
CA ARG A 500 25.50 -3.52 12.22
C ARG A 500 26.14 -4.10 10.95
N THR A 501 26.83 -5.21 11.07
CA THR A 501 27.55 -5.85 9.96
C THR A 501 26.66 -6.78 9.14
N ALA A 502 25.74 -7.50 9.79
CA ALA A 502 24.85 -8.45 9.12
C ALA A 502 23.73 -7.79 8.33
N VAL A 503 23.21 -6.65 8.79
CA VAL A 503 22.01 -6.06 8.19
C VAL A 503 22.33 -5.31 6.92
N ARG A 504 21.71 -5.77 5.84
CA ARG A 504 21.72 -5.08 4.55
C ARG A 504 20.34 -4.49 4.23
N PRO A 505 20.26 -3.37 3.48
CA PRO A 505 18.98 -2.74 3.13
C PRO A 505 17.96 -3.71 2.53
N GLU A 506 18.41 -4.70 1.77
CA GLU A 506 17.57 -5.69 1.07
C GLU A 506 16.86 -6.65 2.04
N MET A 507 17.30 -6.72 3.30
CA MET A 507 16.68 -7.55 4.34
C MET A 507 15.42 -6.90 4.94
N GLY A 508 15.21 -5.60 4.73
CA GLY A 508 14.01 -4.88 5.18
C GLY A 508 12.92 -4.86 4.11
N ARG A 509 11.77 -4.26 4.43
CA ARG A 509 10.77 -3.88 3.45
C ARG A 509 11.18 -2.56 2.81
N THR A 510 11.45 -2.56 1.52
CA THR A 510 11.68 -1.33 0.76
C THR A 510 10.32 -0.69 0.45
N TYR A 511 10.09 0.47 1.05
CA TYR A 511 9.00 1.38 0.69
C TYR A 511 9.52 2.36 -0.35
N ALA A 512 8.61 2.93 -1.15
CA ALA A 512 9.03 3.78 -2.24
C ALA A 512 9.80 5.03 -1.77
N GLY A 513 10.69 5.53 -2.63
CA GLY A 513 11.65 6.58 -2.29
C GLY A 513 12.89 6.08 -1.52
N GLY A 514 13.19 4.78 -1.62
CA GLY A 514 14.37 4.15 -1.01
C GLY A 514 14.30 4.02 0.51
N LEU A 515 13.12 4.19 1.12
CA LEU A 515 12.94 4.05 2.55
C LEU A 515 12.84 2.57 2.91
N VAL A 516 13.85 2.03 3.58
CA VAL A 516 13.79 0.67 4.09
C VAL A 516 13.22 0.68 5.49
N LYS A 517 12.24 -0.18 5.73
CA LYS A 517 11.61 -0.39 7.03
C LYS A 517 11.86 -1.82 7.50
N PHE A 518 12.27 -1.96 8.74
CA PHE A 518 12.43 -3.25 9.40
C PHE A 518 11.40 -3.35 10.52
N GLU A 519 10.36 -4.16 10.32
CA GLU A 519 9.42 -4.48 11.40
C GLU A 519 10.09 -5.45 12.40
N PRO A 520 9.57 -5.57 13.64
CA PRO A 520 10.20 -6.40 14.67
C PRO A 520 10.47 -7.84 14.22
N ARG A 521 9.52 -8.48 13.53
CA ARG A 521 9.67 -9.85 13.01
C ARG A 521 10.70 -9.98 11.88
N GLU A 522 11.01 -8.90 11.17
CA GLU A 522 12.11 -8.90 10.19
C GLU A 522 13.45 -8.79 10.89
N MET A 523 13.55 -7.94 11.91
CA MET A 523 14.74 -7.87 12.73
C MET A 523 15.02 -9.19 13.45
N GLU A 524 13.99 -9.85 13.97
CA GLU A 524 14.12 -11.16 14.62
C GLU A 524 14.67 -12.26 13.70
N ARG A 525 14.67 -12.08 12.37
CA ARG A 525 15.23 -13.06 11.42
C ARG A 525 16.66 -12.77 11.00
N ILE A 526 17.26 -11.68 11.51
CA ILE A 526 18.64 -11.36 11.19
C ILE A 526 19.55 -12.45 11.78
N PRO A 527 20.39 -13.12 10.98
CA PRO A 527 21.37 -14.07 11.51
C PRO A 527 22.39 -13.33 12.37
N VAL A 528 22.57 -13.79 13.61
CA VAL A 528 23.54 -13.28 14.58
C VAL A 528 24.34 -14.42 15.18
N PRO A 529 25.56 -14.19 15.70
CA PRO A 529 26.29 -15.22 16.41
C PRO A 529 25.45 -15.83 17.53
N SER A 530 25.58 -17.14 17.72
CA SER A 530 25.00 -17.87 18.86
C SER A 530 25.46 -17.29 20.21
N VAL A 531 24.72 -17.56 21.28
CA VAL A 531 25.05 -17.05 22.63
C VAL A 531 26.45 -17.50 23.04
N GLU A 532 26.81 -18.75 22.74
CA GLU A 532 28.13 -19.32 23.00
C GLU A 532 29.23 -18.47 22.36
N ARG A 533 29.09 -18.14 21.08
CA ARG A 533 30.05 -17.28 20.36
C ARG A 533 30.07 -15.84 20.85
N LEU A 534 28.95 -15.30 21.30
CA LEU A 534 28.91 -13.96 21.89
C LEU A 534 29.70 -13.91 23.21
N LEU A 535 29.85 -15.05 23.89
CA LEU A 535 30.54 -15.21 25.18
C LEU A 535 32.01 -15.66 25.06
N GLU A 536 32.44 -16.24 23.94
CA GLU A 536 33.84 -16.68 23.68
C GLU A 536 34.86 -15.52 23.74
N ASP A 537 36.08 -15.71 24.25
CA ASP A 537 37.03 -14.59 24.43
C ASP A 537 37.57 -13.94 23.14
#